data_AF-A0A369TMK6-F1
#
_entry.id   AF-A0A369TMK6-F1
#
_cell.length_a   1.000
_cell.length_b   1.000
_cell.length_c   1.000
_cell.angle_alpha   90.00
_cell.angle_beta   90.00
_cell.angle_gamma   90.00
#
_symmetry.space_group_name_H-M   'P 1'
#
loop_
_entity.id
_entity.type
_entity.pdbx_description
1 polymer ?
#
loop_
_entity_poly.entity_id
_entity_poly.type
_entity_poly.pdbx_seq_one_letter_code
_entity_poly.pdbx_strand_id
1 'polypeptide(L)'
;MQGLVRSTAWLAFFAAILAAWAMMYAMATGMGLDLLGRPNSMAEAMRTMDPGMDMDMPMARFGPLFAMWAIMMAAMMGPTLVPTLRAYEDLMRSADGSRAGWWALLAGYFAVWVGFAAAIAALQVALLHGGVIDMLGIARQTWLQAALLVLVGAFQFTRLKEVCHGVCHAPTVYFLGHWRPGVAGGLRMGAGMGAFCVGCCWGFMLLGFVGGVMNLAWMGLATLFMVMEKLPQIGHRVMKPMGALLIAAGVAVWLAPTFLGG
;
A
#
# COMPACT_ATOMS: atom_id res chain seq x y z
N MET A 1 14.41 30.08 -13.20
CA MET A 1 14.78 29.30 -12.00
C MET A 1 13.62 28.47 -11.42
N GLN A 2 12.41 29.02 -11.25
CA GLN A 2 11.26 28.28 -10.69
C GLN A 2 10.86 27.02 -11.48
N GLY A 3 10.96 27.05 -12.82
CA GLY A 3 10.69 25.88 -13.67
C GLY A 3 11.67 24.73 -13.47
N LEU A 4 12.97 25.04 -13.32
CA LEU A 4 14.02 24.04 -13.09
C LEU A 4 13.82 23.35 -11.74
N VAL A 5 13.59 24.13 -10.66
CA VAL A 5 13.34 23.59 -9.32
C VAL A 5 12.10 22.67 -9.30
N ARG A 6 11.04 23.04 -10.02
CA ARG A 6 9.85 22.19 -10.17
C ARG A 6 10.19 20.87 -10.86
N SER A 7 10.87 20.92 -12.01
CA SER A 7 11.25 19.73 -12.75
C SER A 7 12.17 18.82 -11.94
N THR A 8 13.17 19.38 -11.25
CA THR A 8 14.07 18.60 -10.38
C THR A 8 13.31 17.93 -9.23
N ALA A 9 12.35 18.60 -8.59
CA ALA A 9 11.54 18.02 -7.52
C ALA A 9 10.69 16.83 -8.03
N TRP A 10 10.05 16.98 -9.19
CA TRP A 10 9.29 15.88 -9.81
C TRP A 10 10.17 14.72 -10.26
N LEU A 11 11.34 15.01 -10.84
CA LEU A 11 12.31 13.98 -11.22
C LEU A 11 12.80 13.20 -10.00
N ALA A 12 13.15 13.89 -8.90
CA ALA A 12 13.56 13.25 -7.66
C ALA A 12 12.44 12.38 -7.07
N PHE A 13 11.19 12.87 -7.10
CA PHE A 13 10.03 12.12 -6.63
C PHE A 13 9.79 10.83 -7.43
N PHE A 14 9.79 10.91 -8.77
CA PHE A 14 9.62 9.72 -9.62
C PHE A 14 10.82 8.78 -9.55
N ALA A 15 12.04 9.31 -9.45
CA ALA A 15 13.24 8.51 -9.24
C ALA A 15 13.18 7.73 -7.93
N ALA A 16 12.67 8.34 -6.85
CA ALA A 16 12.48 7.65 -5.57
C ALA A 16 11.43 6.52 -5.67
N ILE A 17 10.33 6.73 -6.41
CA ILE A 17 9.34 5.68 -6.67
C ILE A 17 9.96 4.52 -7.45
N LEU A 18 10.70 4.81 -8.51
CA LEU A 18 11.38 3.79 -9.32
C LEU A 18 12.44 3.04 -8.51
N ALA A 19 13.21 3.74 -7.67
CA ALA A 19 14.17 3.12 -6.78
C ALA A 19 13.50 2.20 -5.76
N ALA A 20 12.34 2.60 -5.21
CA ALA A 20 11.57 1.76 -4.30
C ALA A 20 11.05 0.48 -4.99
N TRP A 21 10.53 0.59 -6.22
CA TRP A 21 10.14 -0.57 -7.03
C TRP A 21 11.33 -1.47 -7.39
N ALA A 22 12.47 -0.89 -7.76
CA ALA A 22 13.69 -1.65 -8.06
C ALA A 22 14.19 -2.41 -6.82
N MET A 23 14.12 -1.79 -5.63
CA MET A 23 14.46 -2.44 -4.38
C MET A 23 13.50 -3.59 -4.05
N MET A 24 12.17 -3.38 -4.21
CA MET A 24 11.19 -4.46 -4.04
C MET A 24 11.44 -5.62 -5.01
N TYR A 25 11.80 -5.31 -6.27
CA TYR A 25 12.16 -6.33 -7.27
C TYR A 25 13.41 -7.11 -6.87
N ALA A 26 14.45 -6.43 -6.41
CA ALA A 26 15.68 -7.06 -5.94
C ALA A 26 15.43 -7.95 -4.72
N MET A 27 14.60 -7.51 -3.77
CA MET A 27 14.24 -8.32 -2.60
C MET A 27 13.41 -9.55 -3.00
N ALA A 28 12.43 -9.41 -3.90
CA ALA A 28 11.57 -10.51 -4.32
C ALA A 28 12.36 -11.59 -5.07
N THR A 29 13.20 -11.18 -6.02
CA THR A 29 14.08 -12.10 -6.77
C THR A 29 15.16 -12.71 -5.88
N GLY A 30 15.69 -11.96 -4.91
CA GLY A 30 16.60 -12.45 -3.88
C GLY A 30 15.98 -13.53 -2.97
N MET A 31 14.65 -13.52 -2.79
CA MET A 31 13.89 -14.56 -2.09
C MET A 31 13.48 -15.73 -2.99
N GLY A 32 13.83 -15.70 -4.28
CA GLY A 32 13.51 -16.78 -5.22
C GLY A 32 12.09 -16.72 -5.79
N LEU A 33 11.47 -15.54 -5.79
CA LEU A 33 10.16 -15.32 -6.40
C LEU A 33 10.32 -14.71 -7.81
N ASP A 34 9.59 -15.27 -8.77
CA ASP A 34 9.41 -14.65 -10.08
C ASP A 34 8.49 -13.42 -10.00
N LEU A 35 8.39 -12.65 -11.09
CA LEU A 35 7.51 -11.47 -11.18
C LEU A 35 6.03 -11.77 -10.86
N LEU A 36 5.58 -12.99 -11.18
CA LEU A 36 4.22 -13.48 -10.89
C LEU A 36 4.04 -14.00 -9.45
N GLY A 37 5.09 -13.93 -8.62
CA GLY A 37 5.11 -14.50 -7.28
C GLY A 37 5.22 -16.03 -7.27
N ARG A 38 5.66 -16.65 -8.38
CA ARG A 38 5.91 -18.09 -8.42
C ARG A 38 7.22 -18.41 -7.69
N PRO A 39 7.18 -19.24 -6.65
CA PRO A 39 8.38 -19.62 -5.91
C PRO A 39 9.21 -20.66 -6.66
N ASN A 40 10.52 -20.46 -6.67
CA ASN A 40 11.48 -21.49 -7.04
C ASN A 40 11.71 -22.48 -5.87
N SER A 41 12.59 -23.46 -6.05
CA SER A 41 12.89 -24.46 -5.01
C SER A 41 13.39 -23.87 -3.69
N MET A 42 14.12 -22.74 -3.73
CA MET A 42 14.59 -22.05 -2.54
C MET A 42 13.43 -21.38 -1.78
N ALA A 43 12.56 -20.67 -2.49
CA ALA A 43 11.38 -20.04 -1.92
C ALA A 43 10.40 -21.10 -1.36
N GLU A 44 10.28 -22.25 -2.02
CA GLU A 44 9.47 -23.38 -1.54
C GLU A 44 10.01 -23.94 -0.23
N ALA A 45 11.33 -24.15 -0.14
CA ALA A 45 11.97 -24.59 1.09
C ALA A 45 11.73 -23.58 2.22
N MET A 46 11.86 -22.27 1.93
CA MET A 46 11.65 -21.20 2.90
C MET A 46 10.23 -21.17 3.47
N ARG A 47 9.18 -21.49 2.67
CA ARG A 47 7.79 -21.59 3.17
C ARG A 47 7.61 -22.60 4.29
N THR A 48 8.39 -23.68 4.26
CA THR A 48 8.32 -24.78 5.24
C THR A 48 9.23 -24.59 6.44
N MET A 49 10.09 -23.56 6.46
CA MET A 49 11.00 -23.30 7.57
C MET A 49 10.25 -22.79 8.81
N ASP A 50 10.67 -23.28 9.98
CA ASP A 50 10.19 -22.83 11.27
C ASP A 50 10.84 -21.48 11.64
N PRO A 51 10.06 -20.42 11.92
CA PRO A 51 10.60 -19.13 12.38
C PRO A 51 11.40 -19.17 13.68
N GLY A 52 11.25 -20.22 14.49
CA GLY A 52 11.99 -20.42 15.74
C GLY A 52 13.36 -21.06 15.59
N MET A 53 13.82 -21.35 14.37
CA MET A 53 15.15 -21.92 14.15
C MET A 53 16.27 -20.95 14.56
N ASP A 54 17.36 -21.49 15.12
CA ASP A 54 18.54 -20.73 15.57
C ASP A 54 19.44 -20.33 14.38
N MET A 55 18.85 -19.62 13.42
CA MET A 55 19.46 -19.09 12.19
C MET A 55 18.95 -17.66 12.01
N ASP A 56 19.82 -16.72 11.64
CA ASP A 56 19.39 -15.33 11.41
C ASP A 56 18.50 -15.28 10.16
N MET A 57 17.19 -15.14 10.38
CA MET A 57 16.17 -15.00 9.35
C MET A 57 15.66 -13.56 9.37
N PRO A 58 16.17 -12.67 8.50
CA PRO A 58 15.77 -11.26 8.50
C PRO A 58 14.26 -11.06 8.38
N MET A 59 13.58 -11.93 7.63
CA MET A 59 12.13 -11.87 7.41
C MET A 59 11.28 -12.37 8.59
N ALA A 60 11.90 -12.90 9.65
CA ALA A 60 11.22 -13.20 10.91
C ALA A 60 11.33 -12.04 11.92
N ARG A 61 12.17 -11.04 11.65
CA ARG A 61 12.48 -9.93 12.56
C ARG A 61 11.70 -8.68 12.18
N PHE A 62 11.30 -7.92 13.21
CA PHE A 62 10.57 -6.67 13.03
C PHE A 62 11.32 -5.65 12.17
N GLY A 63 12.62 -5.46 12.38
CA GLY A 63 13.40 -4.42 11.70
C GLY A 63 13.41 -4.55 10.16
N PRO A 64 13.84 -5.70 9.61
CA PRO A 64 13.82 -5.91 8.16
C PRO A 64 12.41 -5.91 7.57
N LEU A 65 11.41 -6.51 8.25
CA LEU A 65 10.02 -6.45 7.82
C LEU A 65 9.47 -5.03 7.78
N PHE A 66 9.78 -4.22 8.80
CA PHE A 66 9.40 -2.82 8.84
C PHE A 66 10.01 -2.04 7.67
N ALA A 67 11.30 -2.24 7.39
CA ALA A 67 11.96 -1.61 6.24
C ALA A 67 11.32 -2.03 4.92
N MET A 68 11.03 -3.32 4.75
CA MET A 68 10.33 -3.85 3.57
C MET A 68 8.96 -3.18 3.39
N TRP A 69 8.12 -3.18 4.44
CA TRP A 69 6.80 -2.54 4.39
C TRP A 69 6.90 -1.05 4.11
N ALA A 70 7.86 -0.33 4.72
CA ALA A 70 8.06 1.09 4.46
C ALA A 70 8.42 1.38 3.00
N ILE A 71 9.34 0.59 2.40
CA ILE A 71 9.72 0.70 0.99
C ILE A 71 8.53 0.37 0.09
N MET A 72 7.76 -0.67 0.44
CA MET A 72 6.56 -1.05 -0.28
C MET A 72 5.50 0.07 -0.27
N MET A 73 5.29 0.72 0.87
CA MET A 73 4.40 1.89 0.95
C MET A 73 4.90 3.02 0.06
N ALA A 74 6.21 3.29 0.01
CA ALA A 74 6.76 4.28 -0.91
C ALA A 74 6.50 3.92 -2.38
N ALA A 75 6.72 2.65 -2.76
CA ALA A 75 6.54 2.15 -4.11
C ALA A 75 5.07 2.22 -4.58
N MET A 76 4.13 1.80 -3.74
CA MET A 76 2.72 1.71 -4.11
C MET A 76 1.98 3.04 -3.90
N MET A 77 2.26 3.77 -2.81
CA MET A 77 1.50 4.98 -2.46
C MET A 77 2.05 6.24 -3.10
N GLY A 78 3.33 6.26 -3.47
CA GLY A 78 3.94 7.38 -4.20
C GLY A 78 3.15 7.79 -5.44
N PRO A 79 2.89 6.88 -6.40
CA PRO A 79 2.10 7.18 -7.60
C PRO A 79 0.72 7.79 -7.29
N THR A 80 0.07 7.31 -6.23
CA THR A 80 -1.26 7.75 -5.83
C THR A 80 -1.29 9.18 -5.24
N LEU A 81 -0.13 9.75 -4.91
CA LEU A 81 0.02 11.09 -4.34
C LEU A 81 0.21 12.17 -5.42
N VAL A 82 0.47 11.78 -6.67
CA VAL A 82 0.69 12.70 -7.81
C VAL A 82 -0.43 13.76 -7.94
N PRO A 83 -1.74 13.42 -7.90
CA PRO A 83 -2.80 14.43 -8.01
C PRO A 83 -2.79 15.42 -6.85
N THR A 84 -2.49 14.95 -5.64
CA THR A 84 -2.38 15.76 -4.43
C THR A 84 -1.22 16.75 -4.51
N LEU A 85 -0.05 16.32 -4.98
CA LEU A 85 1.12 17.19 -5.13
C LEU A 85 0.88 18.25 -6.21
N ARG A 86 0.21 17.90 -7.31
CA ARG A 86 -0.19 18.88 -8.34
C ARG A 86 -1.18 19.90 -7.80
N ALA A 87 -2.21 19.45 -7.08
CA ALA A 87 -3.17 20.33 -6.43
C ALA A 87 -2.49 21.32 -5.48
N TYR A 88 -1.51 20.87 -4.70
CA TYR A 88 -0.72 21.76 -3.85
C TYR A 88 0.09 22.77 -4.67
N GLU A 89 0.75 22.34 -5.76
CA GLU A 89 1.50 23.25 -6.65
C GLU A 89 0.63 24.32 -7.28
N ASP A 90 -0.61 23.99 -7.66
CA ASP A 90 -1.56 24.95 -8.22
C ASP A 90 -1.93 26.02 -7.16
N LEU A 91 -2.08 25.60 -5.90
CA LEU A 91 -2.34 26.51 -4.78
C LEU A 91 -1.10 27.29 -4.30
N MET A 92 0.12 26.90 -4.69
CA MET A 92 1.32 27.68 -4.34
C MET A 92 1.29 29.10 -4.89
N ARG A 93 0.66 29.30 -6.06
CA ARG A 93 0.55 30.62 -6.69
C ARG A 93 -0.62 31.45 -6.16
N SER A 94 -1.70 30.80 -5.72
CA SER A 94 -2.94 31.47 -5.33
C SER A 94 -3.13 31.64 -3.83
N ALA A 95 -2.37 30.91 -2.99
CA ALA A 95 -2.56 30.88 -1.54
C ALA A 95 -1.24 30.89 -0.74
N ASP A 96 -0.20 31.57 -1.24
CA ASP A 96 1.11 31.72 -0.55
C ASP A 96 1.78 30.39 -0.15
N GLY A 97 1.60 29.34 -0.96
CA GLY A 97 2.24 28.06 -0.74
C GLY A 97 3.74 28.11 -1.07
N SER A 98 4.54 27.33 -0.32
CA SER A 98 5.99 27.31 -0.49
C SER A 98 6.51 25.93 -0.89
N ARG A 99 7.69 25.88 -1.51
CA ARG A 99 8.33 24.60 -1.85
C ARG A 99 8.72 23.80 -0.62
N ALA A 100 9.06 24.48 0.47
CA ALA A 100 9.28 23.85 1.76
C ALA A 100 7.97 23.18 2.27
N GLY A 101 6.81 23.83 2.07
CA GLY A 101 5.50 23.27 2.34
C GLY A 101 5.15 22.04 1.47
N TRP A 102 5.59 22.03 0.20
CA TRP A 102 5.42 20.87 -0.69
C TRP A 102 6.19 19.63 -0.17
N TRP A 103 7.46 19.80 0.20
CA TRP A 103 8.25 18.71 0.82
C TRP A 103 7.73 18.31 2.19
N ALA A 104 7.26 19.27 2.97
CA ALA A 104 6.63 19.04 4.26
C ALA A 104 5.35 18.20 4.13
N LEU A 105 4.53 18.47 3.11
CA LEU A 105 3.36 17.66 2.79
C LEU A 105 3.74 16.23 2.45
N LEU A 106 4.74 16.05 1.59
CA LEU A 106 5.27 14.73 1.26
C LEU A 106 5.74 13.97 2.51
N ALA A 107 6.50 14.65 3.38
CA ALA A 107 7.01 14.08 4.63
C ALA A 107 5.87 13.71 5.59
N GLY A 108 4.86 14.56 5.74
CA GLY A 108 3.70 14.29 6.60
C GLY A 108 2.88 13.09 6.09
N TYR A 109 2.69 12.98 4.78
CA TYR A 109 2.01 11.84 4.16
C TYR A 109 2.76 10.53 4.41
N PHE A 110 4.06 10.50 4.15
CA PHE A 110 4.86 9.30 4.35
C PHE A 110 5.08 8.97 5.82
N ALA A 111 5.09 9.95 6.73
CA ALA A 111 5.16 9.68 8.17
C ALA A 111 3.99 8.81 8.65
N VAL A 112 2.77 9.08 8.17
CA VAL A 112 1.60 8.24 8.49
C VAL A 112 1.75 6.83 7.90
N TRP A 113 2.22 6.72 6.66
CA TRP A 113 2.46 5.42 6.02
C TRP A 113 3.57 4.61 6.66
N VAL A 114 4.63 5.26 7.14
CA VAL A 114 5.69 4.62 7.92
C VAL A 114 5.13 4.13 9.26
N GLY A 115 4.27 4.92 9.93
CA GLY A 115 3.56 4.46 11.12
C GLY A 115 2.68 3.24 10.85
N PHE A 116 1.96 3.24 9.72
CA PHE A 116 1.19 2.08 9.29
C PHE A 116 2.08 0.88 8.94
N ALA A 117 3.22 1.09 8.29
CA ALA A 117 4.21 0.07 7.99
C ALA A 117 4.74 -0.61 9.26
N ALA A 118 4.98 0.15 10.33
CA ALA A 118 5.33 -0.40 11.64
C ALA A 118 4.21 -1.28 12.21
N ALA A 119 2.95 -0.83 12.14
CA ALA A 119 1.82 -1.58 12.64
C ALA A 119 1.62 -2.92 11.89
N ILE A 120 1.69 -2.90 10.56
CA ILE A 120 1.52 -4.11 9.74
C ILE A 120 2.74 -5.05 9.84
N ALA A 121 3.95 -4.53 9.99
CA ALA A 121 5.14 -5.34 10.26
C ALA A 121 5.03 -6.04 11.62
N ALA A 122 4.58 -5.34 12.66
CA ALA A 122 4.33 -5.95 13.96
C ALA A 122 3.24 -7.04 13.89
N LEU A 123 2.16 -6.77 13.15
CA LEU A 123 1.11 -7.75 12.89
C LEU A 123 1.65 -8.98 12.14
N GLN A 124 2.49 -8.79 11.12
CA GLN A 124 3.12 -9.88 10.38
C GLN A 124 4.01 -10.72 11.29
N VAL A 125 4.85 -10.11 12.14
CA VAL A 125 5.68 -10.85 13.11
C VAL A 125 4.81 -11.67 14.06
N ALA A 126 3.73 -11.08 14.59
CA ALA A 126 2.82 -11.78 15.51
C ALA A 126 2.12 -12.96 14.84
N LEU A 127 1.63 -12.78 13.60
CA LEU A 127 0.99 -13.84 12.81
C LEU A 127 1.98 -14.95 12.44
N LEU A 128 3.24 -14.60 12.16
CA LEU A 128 4.29 -15.54 11.80
C LEU A 128 4.63 -16.46 12.98
N HIS A 129 4.87 -15.87 14.16
CA HIS A 129 5.16 -16.62 15.40
C HIS A 129 3.92 -17.36 15.93
N GLY A 130 2.71 -16.87 15.62
CA GLY A 130 1.45 -17.57 15.89
C GLY A 130 1.14 -18.71 14.92
N GLY A 131 1.97 -18.97 13.90
CA GLY A 131 1.77 -20.04 12.92
C GLY A 131 0.60 -19.81 11.96
N VAL A 132 0.06 -18.59 11.89
CA VAL A 132 -1.08 -18.23 11.03
C VAL A 132 -0.64 -17.98 9.59
N ILE A 133 0.54 -17.39 9.42
CA ILE A 133 1.16 -17.14 8.11
C ILE A 133 2.47 -17.93 7.96
N ASP A 134 2.92 -18.13 6.73
CA ASP A 134 4.21 -18.70 6.38
C ASP A 134 5.31 -17.62 6.26
N MET A 135 6.54 -18.04 5.96
CA MET A 135 7.70 -17.15 5.79
C MET A 135 7.60 -16.18 4.61
N LEU A 136 6.75 -16.46 3.61
CA LEU A 136 6.46 -15.55 2.51
C LEU A 136 5.34 -14.56 2.86
N GLY A 137 4.81 -14.65 4.08
CA GLY A 137 3.71 -13.84 4.58
C GLY A 137 2.36 -14.27 4.00
N ILE A 138 2.20 -15.51 3.53
CA ILE A 138 0.93 -16.05 3.03
C ILE A 138 0.19 -16.74 4.18
N ALA A 139 -1.10 -16.48 4.31
CA ALA A 139 -1.95 -17.18 5.27
C ALA A 139 -2.00 -18.69 4.99
N ARG A 140 -1.73 -19.52 5.99
CA ARG A 140 -1.67 -20.99 5.82
C ARG A 140 -3.05 -21.59 5.59
N GLN A 141 -4.08 -21.04 6.24
CA GLN A 141 -5.44 -21.57 6.14
C GLN A 141 -6.24 -20.89 5.02
N THR A 142 -6.83 -21.68 4.14
CA THR A 142 -7.67 -21.21 3.02
C THR A 142 -8.90 -20.42 3.49
N TRP A 143 -9.49 -20.81 4.63
CA TRP A 143 -10.63 -20.08 5.20
C TRP A 143 -10.25 -18.65 5.61
N LEU A 144 -9.02 -18.43 6.10
CA LEU A 144 -8.53 -17.11 6.47
C LEU A 144 -8.31 -16.23 5.24
N GLN A 145 -7.76 -16.82 4.16
CA GLN A 145 -7.61 -16.14 2.88
C GLN A 145 -8.96 -15.69 2.31
N ALA A 146 -9.96 -16.60 2.32
CA ALA A 146 -11.32 -16.30 1.90
C ALA A 146 -11.95 -15.21 2.77
N ALA A 147 -11.81 -15.31 4.10
CA ALA A 147 -12.33 -14.32 5.03
C ALA A 147 -11.73 -12.92 4.79
N LEU A 148 -10.41 -12.83 4.55
CA LEU A 148 -9.75 -11.56 4.22
C LEU A 148 -10.28 -10.97 2.90
N LEU A 149 -10.43 -11.79 1.86
CA LEU A 149 -10.99 -11.35 0.56
C LEU A 149 -12.43 -10.83 0.72
N VAL A 150 -13.29 -11.55 1.42
CA VAL A 150 -14.68 -11.15 1.67
C VAL A 150 -14.74 -9.90 2.55
N LEU A 151 -13.92 -9.82 3.60
CA LEU A 151 -13.90 -8.66 4.51
C LEU A 151 -13.47 -7.39 3.77
N VAL A 152 -12.40 -7.46 2.98
CA VAL A 152 -11.92 -6.31 2.21
C VAL A 152 -12.90 -5.96 1.09
N GLY A 153 -13.50 -6.97 0.44
CA GLY A 153 -14.56 -6.75 -0.54
C GLY A 153 -15.81 -6.09 0.05
N ALA A 154 -16.24 -6.51 1.24
CA ALA A 154 -17.34 -5.90 1.98
C ALA A 154 -16.99 -4.47 2.43
N PHE A 155 -15.74 -4.23 2.85
CA PHE A 155 -15.26 -2.90 3.22
C PHE A 155 -15.44 -1.88 2.10
N GLN A 156 -15.33 -2.28 0.83
CA GLN A 156 -15.53 -1.41 -0.33
C GLN A 156 -16.96 -0.82 -0.43
N PHE A 157 -17.96 -1.45 0.20
CA PHE A 157 -19.34 -0.97 0.23
C PHE A 157 -19.68 -0.14 1.48
N THR A 158 -18.72 0.06 2.38
CA THR A 158 -18.97 0.78 3.64
C THR A 158 -19.02 2.29 3.44
N ARG A 159 -19.86 2.95 4.24
CA ARG A 159 -19.89 4.42 4.33
C ARG A 159 -18.53 5.01 4.71
N LEU A 160 -17.77 4.31 5.55
CA LEU A 160 -16.43 4.74 5.94
C LEU A 160 -15.50 4.83 4.73
N LYS A 161 -15.48 3.78 3.87
CA LYS A 161 -14.70 3.80 2.63
C LYS A 161 -15.18 4.93 1.71
N GLU A 162 -16.48 5.11 1.51
CA GLU A 162 -17.03 6.18 0.66
C GLU A 162 -16.56 7.58 1.11
N VAL A 163 -16.59 7.85 2.43
CA VAL A 163 -16.16 9.14 2.99
C VAL A 163 -14.65 9.34 2.84
N CYS A 164 -13.83 8.37 3.26
CA CYS A 164 -12.38 8.46 3.13
C CYS A 164 -11.94 8.60 1.66
N HIS A 165 -12.57 7.83 0.78
CA HIS A 165 -12.30 7.86 -0.66
C HIS A 165 -12.67 9.19 -1.29
N GLY A 166 -13.82 9.78 -0.91
CA GLY A 166 -14.23 11.10 -1.40
C GLY A 166 -13.18 12.19 -1.14
N VAL A 167 -12.54 12.16 0.03
CA VAL A 167 -11.44 13.07 0.37
C VAL A 167 -10.18 12.76 -0.46
N CYS A 168 -9.80 11.48 -0.56
CA CYS A 168 -8.62 11.08 -1.33
C CYS A 168 -8.73 11.35 -2.84
N HIS A 169 -9.95 11.39 -3.37
CA HIS A 169 -10.27 11.60 -4.77
C HIS A 169 -10.31 13.09 -5.15
N ALA A 170 -10.61 13.98 -4.21
CA ALA A 170 -10.72 15.43 -4.44
C ALA A 170 -9.73 16.24 -3.57
N PRO A 171 -8.40 16.11 -3.80
CA PRO A 171 -7.39 16.76 -2.96
C PRO A 171 -7.47 18.29 -2.97
N THR A 172 -7.91 18.89 -4.08
CA THR A 172 -8.12 20.35 -4.19
C THR A 172 -9.19 20.85 -3.22
N VAL A 173 -10.32 20.15 -3.11
CA VAL A 173 -11.42 20.50 -2.19
C VAL A 173 -10.95 20.39 -0.73
N TYR A 174 -10.18 19.35 -0.41
CA TYR A 174 -9.59 19.19 0.91
C TYR A 174 -8.68 20.38 1.27
N PHE A 175 -7.80 20.79 0.34
CA PHE A 175 -6.90 21.91 0.56
C PHE A 175 -7.62 23.25 0.69
N LEU A 176 -8.67 23.51 -0.09
CA LEU A 176 -9.45 24.75 0.05
C LEU A 176 -10.07 24.90 1.46
N GLY A 177 -10.47 23.79 2.09
CA GLY A 177 -11.03 23.82 3.46
C GLY A 177 -9.98 23.81 4.57
N HIS A 178 -8.77 23.32 4.32
CA HIS A 178 -7.75 23.07 5.36
C HIS A 178 -6.41 23.77 5.08
N TRP A 179 -6.39 24.74 4.17
CA TRP A 179 -5.16 25.37 3.72
C TRP A 179 -4.39 26.00 4.88
N ARG A 180 -3.10 25.66 4.98
CA ARG A 180 -2.18 26.28 5.92
C ARG A 180 -0.83 26.50 5.23
N PRO A 181 -0.35 27.75 5.12
CA PRO A 181 0.94 28.02 4.49
C PRO A 181 2.11 27.53 5.37
N GLY A 182 3.28 27.42 4.76
CA GLY A 182 4.53 27.05 5.44
C GLY A 182 4.72 25.55 5.70
N VAL A 183 5.85 25.22 6.34
CA VAL A 183 6.30 23.84 6.61
C VAL A 183 5.33 23.11 7.56
N ALA A 184 4.96 23.74 8.67
CA ALA A 184 4.01 23.14 9.62
C ALA A 184 2.62 22.91 9.02
N GLY A 185 2.19 23.80 8.12
CA GLY A 185 0.96 23.66 7.36
C GLY A 185 1.02 22.48 6.39
N GLY A 186 2.10 22.40 5.60
CA GLY A 186 2.38 21.27 4.71
C GLY A 186 2.36 19.93 5.45
N LEU A 187 3.11 19.80 6.56
CA LEU A 187 3.14 18.58 7.38
C LEU A 187 1.75 18.15 7.85
N ARG A 188 0.94 19.07 8.39
CA ARG A 188 -0.42 18.76 8.86
C ARG A 188 -1.34 18.33 7.73
N MET A 189 -1.31 19.04 6.61
CA MET A 189 -2.13 18.70 5.43
C MET A 189 -1.73 17.34 4.86
N GLY A 190 -0.42 17.07 4.79
CA GLY A 190 0.13 15.78 4.37
C GLY A 190 -0.28 14.64 5.29
N ALA A 191 -0.16 14.82 6.60
CA ALA A 191 -0.57 13.83 7.59
C ALA A 191 -2.08 13.55 7.54
N GLY A 192 -2.92 14.58 7.38
CA GLY A 192 -4.36 14.40 7.21
C GLY A 192 -4.70 13.58 5.96
N MET A 193 -4.12 13.93 4.81
CA MET A 193 -4.29 13.16 3.58
C MET A 193 -3.74 11.73 3.70
N GLY A 194 -2.63 11.55 4.42
CA GLY A 194 -2.06 10.24 4.73
C GLY A 194 -3.03 9.37 5.54
N ALA A 195 -3.65 9.94 6.58
CA ALA A 195 -4.61 9.23 7.44
C ALA A 195 -5.85 8.79 6.66
N PHE A 196 -6.42 9.67 5.82
CA PHE A 196 -7.54 9.28 4.94
C PHE A 196 -7.11 8.18 3.94
N CYS A 197 -5.90 8.27 3.39
CA CYS A 197 -5.39 7.29 2.44
C CYS A 197 -5.17 5.92 3.09
N VAL A 198 -4.63 5.88 4.30
CA VAL A 198 -4.51 4.63 5.08
C VAL A 198 -5.91 4.10 5.38
N GLY A 199 -6.83 4.93 5.84
CA GLY A 199 -8.21 4.56 6.13
C GLY A 199 -8.97 3.98 4.94
N CYS A 200 -8.67 4.41 3.70
CA CYS A 200 -9.30 3.83 2.51
C CYS A 200 -8.53 2.63 1.91
N CYS A 201 -7.21 2.52 2.10
CA CYS A 201 -6.38 1.52 1.43
C CYS A 201 -5.85 0.40 2.33
N TRP A 202 -6.03 0.47 3.66
CA TRP A 202 -5.51 -0.54 4.60
C TRP A 202 -5.96 -1.97 4.25
N GLY A 203 -7.21 -2.15 3.78
CA GLY A 203 -7.74 -3.46 3.42
C GLY A 203 -6.95 -4.13 2.29
N PHE A 204 -6.56 -3.37 1.27
CA PHE A 204 -5.72 -3.91 0.20
C PHE A 204 -4.32 -4.31 0.68
N MET A 205 -3.79 -3.64 1.71
CA MET A 205 -2.52 -4.04 2.31
C MET A 205 -2.63 -5.38 3.02
N LEU A 206 -3.78 -5.63 3.69
CA LEU A 206 -4.06 -6.95 4.28
C LEU A 206 -4.25 -8.05 3.24
N LEU A 207 -4.71 -7.73 2.03
CA LEU A 207 -4.74 -8.70 0.93
C LEU A 207 -3.34 -9.17 0.50
N GLY A 208 -2.27 -8.49 0.90
CA GLY A 208 -0.90 -9.00 0.77
C GLY A 208 -0.73 -10.36 1.46
N PHE A 209 -1.44 -10.63 2.55
CA PHE A 209 -1.41 -11.93 3.23
C PHE A 209 -2.13 -13.05 2.48
N VAL A 210 -2.87 -12.72 1.40
CA VAL A 210 -3.55 -13.70 0.55
C VAL A 210 -2.66 -14.07 -0.64
N GLY A 211 -2.20 -13.07 -1.39
CA GLY A 211 -1.40 -13.27 -2.60
C GLY A 211 0.11 -13.42 -2.38
N GLY A 212 0.57 -13.21 -1.15
CA GLY A 212 1.98 -13.10 -0.77
C GLY A 212 2.44 -11.65 -0.71
N VAL A 213 3.10 -11.29 0.39
CA VAL A 213 3.53 -9.90 0.66
C VAL A 213 4.55 -9.41 -0.37
N MET A 214 5.25 -10.35 -1.03
CA MET A 214 6.27 -10.08 -2.04
C MET A 214 5.86 -10.44 -3.47
N ASN A 215 4.59 -10.74 -3.71
CA ASN A 215 4.10 -10.99 -5.06
C ASN A 215 3.98 -9.66 -5.83
N LEU A 216 4.99 -9.36 -6.65
CA LEU A 216 5.07 -8.11 -7.42
C LEU A 216 3.89 -7.91 -8.37
N ALA A 217 3.38 -8.98 -8.99
CA ALA A 217 2.20 -8.90 -9.84
C ALA A 217 0.95 -8.51 -9.04
N TRP A 218 0.76 -9.11 -7.86
CA TRP A 218 -0.33 -8.77 -6.95
C TRP A 218 -0.23 -7.33 -6.46
N MET A 219 0.95 -6.90 -6.03
CA MET A 219 1.21 -5.53 -5.59
C MET A 219 1.02 -4.52 -6.72
N GLY A 220 1.50 -4.82 -7.93
CA GLY A 220 1.33 -3.96 -9.10
C GLY A 220 -0.14 -3.81 -9.46
N LEU A 221 -0.90 -4.91 -9.42
CA LEU A 221 -2.35 -4.91 -9.63
C LEU A 221 -3.07 -4.10 -8.56
N ALA A 222 -2.75 -4.30 -7.28
CA ALA A 222 -3.30 -3.52 -6.17
C ALA A 222 -2.99 -2.02 -6.32
N THR A 223 -1.75 -1.66 -6.71
CA THR A 223 -1.35 -0.28 -6.97
C THR A 223 -2.16 0.32 -8.11
N LEU A 224 -2.31 -0.40 -9.22
CA LEU A 224 -3.11 0.03 -10.36
C LEU A 224 -4.55 0.29 -9.94
N PHE A 225 -5.15 -0.59 -9.14
CA PHE A 225 -6.50 -0.40 -8.62
C PHE A 225 -6.61 0.84 -7.73
N MET A 226 -5.69 1.04 -6.78
CA MET A 226 -5.70 2.23 -5.91
C MET A 226 -5.53 3.53 -6.71
N VAL A 227 -4.68 3.51 -7.75
CA VAL A 227 -4.53 4.66 -8.66
C VAL A 227 -5.84 4.91 -9.40
N MET A 228 -6.49 3.88 -9.94
CA MET A 228 -7.78 4.00 -10.62
C MET A 228 -8.90 4.46 -9.69
N GLU A 229 -8.91 4.02 -8.43
CA GLU A 229 -9.85 4.50 -7.41
C GLU A 229 -9.69 6.01 -7.22
N LYS A 230 -8.46 6.53 -7.16
CA LYS A 230 -8.22 7.98 -7.01
C LYS A 230 -8.51 8.81 -8.27
N LEU A 231 -8.80 8.20 -9.42
CA LEU A 231 -9.10 8.95 -10.64
C LEU A 231 -10.56 9.46 -10.64
N PRO A 232 -10.79 10.78 -10.80
CA PRO A 232 -12.08 11.37 -10.50
C PRO A 232 -13.24 10.88 -11.37
N GLN A 233 -12.93 10.47 -12.59
CA GLN A 233 -13.91 10.05 -13.60
C GLN A 233 -14.28 8.56 -13.47
N ILE A 234 -13.44 7.77 -12.80
CA ILE A 234 -13.45 6.30 -12.86
C ILE A 234 -13.73 5.70 -11.47
N GLY A 235 -13.27 6.34 -10.40
CA GLY A 235 -13.29 5.80 -9.04
C GLY A 235 -14.65 5.27 -8.58
N HIS A 236 -15.73 6.05 -8.76
CA HIS A 236 -17.08 5.62 -8.34
C HIS A 236 -17.60 4.40 -9.13
N ARG A 237 -17.18 4.24 -10.38
CA ARG A 237 -17.57 3.10 -11.22
C ARG A 237 -16.74 1.86 -10.94
N VAL A 238 -15.51 2.00 -10.43
CA VAL A 238 -14.59 0.88 -10.18
C VAL A 238 -14.70 0.29 -8.77
N MET A 239 -15.03 1.11 -7.75
CA MET A 239 -15.09 0.63 -6.36
C MET A 239 -16.08 -0.52 -6.14
N LYS A 240 -17.33 -0.38 -6.63
CA LYS A 240 -18.39 -1.38 -6.45
C LYS A 240 -18.11 -2.72 -7.17
N PRO A 241 -17.74 -2.76 -8.46
CA PRO A 241 -17.42 -4.02 -9.12
C PRO A 241 -16.17 -4.67 -8.52
N MET A 242 -15.20 -3.89 -8.03
CA MET A 242 -14.05 -4.42 -7.32
C MET A 242 -14.44 -5.14 -6.04
N GLY A 243 -15.28 -4.51 -5.21
CA GLY A 243 -15.80 -5.13 -3.99
C GLY A 243 -16.53 -6.45 -4.29
N ALA A 244 -17.37 -6.46 -5.32
CA ALA A 244 -18.07 -7.68 -5.76
C ALA A 244 -17.09 -8.77 -6.26
N LEU A 245 -16.06 -8.39 -7.02
CA LEU A 245 -15.03 -9.31 -7.51
C LEU A 245 -14.21 -9.91 -6.37
N LEU A 246 -13.84 -9.12 -5.36
CA LEU A 246 -13.13 -9.60 -4.17
C LEU A 246 -14.00 -10.57 -3.34
N ILE A 247 -15.29 -10.27 -3.18
CA ILE A 247 -16.24 -11.18 -2.50
C ILE A 247 -16.38 -12.48 -3.30
N ALA A 248 -16.58 -12.40 -4.62
CA ALA A 248 -16.68 -13.57 -5.48
C ALA A 248 -15.40 -14.42 -5.46
N ALA A 249 -14.23 -13.78 -5.47
CA ALA A 249 -12.95 -14.46 -5.32
C ALA A 249 -12.82 -15.15 -3.95
N GLY A 250 -13.23 -14.48 -2.86
CA GLY A 250 -13.23 -15.07 -1.52
C GLY A 250 -14.15 -16.29 -1.42
N VAL A 251 -15.35 -16.22 -1.99
CA VAL A 251 -16.28 -17.35 -2.08
C VAL A 251 -15.69 -18.48 -2.92
N ALA A 252 -15.08 -18.17 -4.07
CA ALA A 252 -14.43 -19.16 -4.92
C ALA A 252 -13.27 -19.86 -4.20
N VAL A 253 -12.43 -19.13 -3.46
CA VAL A 253 -11.34 -19.70 -2.65
C VAL A 253 -11.88 -20.59 -1.54
N TRP A 254 -12.99 -20.22 -0.91
CA TRP A 254 -13.63 -21.03 0.12
C TRP A 254 -14.23 -22.32 -0.45
N LEU A 255 -14.78 -22.27 -1.66
CA LEU A 255 -15.38 -23.42 -2.35
C LEU A 255 -14.36 -24.30 -3.08
N ALA A 256 -13.19 -23.77 -3.47
CA ALA A 256 -12.16 -24.53 -4.19
C ALA A 256 -11.76 -25.85 -3.49
N PRO A 257 -11.54 -25.93 -2.16
CA PRO A 257 -11.29 -27.20 -1.48
C PRO A 257 -12.45 -28.19 -1.64
N THR A 258 -13.70 -27.72 -1.62
CA THR A 258 -14.90 -28.58 -1.76
C THR A 258 -15.11 -29.12 -3.18
N PHE A 259 -14.59 -28.44 -4.21
CA PHE A 259 -14.71 -28.86 -5.61
C PHE A 259 -13.48 -29.62 -6.13
N LEU A 260 -12.28 -29.40 -5.56
CA LEU A 260 -11.03 -30.05 -5.99
C LEU A 260 -10.66 -31.30 -5.18
N GLY A 261 -11.49 -31.71 -4.22
CA GLY A 261 -11.34 -33.00 -3.53
C GLY A 261 -10.11 -33.08 -2.62
N GLY A 262 -10.09 -32.25 -1.57
CA GLY A 262 -9.20 -32.42 -0.42
C GLY A 262 -9.99 -32.84 0.82
#